data_AF-A0A967J218-F1
#
_entry.id   AF-A0A967J218-F1
#
_cell.length_a   1.000
_cell.length_b   1.000
_cell.length_c   1.000
_cell.angle_alpha   90.00
_cell.angle_beta   90.00
_cell.angle_gamma   90.00
#
_symmetry.space_group_name_H-M   'P 1'
#
loop_
_entity.id
_entity.type
_entity.pdbx_description
1 polymer ?
#
loop_
_entity_poly.entity_id
_entity_poly.type
_entity_poly.pdbx_seq_one_letter_code
_entity_poly.pdbx_strand_id
1 'polypeptide(L)' 'YGDNAYTYTANGELATKTTPAGTTTYDYDALGNLRGVTLPDGTRSDYLIDARKFRKFRGHLTHF' A
#
# COMPACT_ATOMS: atom_id res chain seq x y z
N TYR A 1 -12.81 18.33 -8.59
CA TYR A 1 -12.87 16.87 -8.70
C TYR A 1 -11.48 16.37 -8.48
N GLY A 2 -11.19 15.69 -7.37
CA GLY A 2 -9.83 15.24 -7.06
C GLY A 2 -9.45 14.09 -7.99
N ASP A 3 -8.36 14.28 -8.72
CA ASP A 3 -7.77 13.36 -9.68
C ASP A 3 -7.26 12.10 -8.98
N ASN A 4 -8.18 11.20 -8.65
CA ASN A 4 -7.85 9.86 -8.21
C ASN A 4 -7.85 8.96 -9.45
N ALA A 5 -6.68 8.48 -9.85
CA ALA A 5 -6.54 7.53 -10.94
C ALA A 5 -6.39 6.11 -10.38
N TYR A 6 -7.13 5.17 -10.95
CA TYR A 6 -7.08 3.77 -10.58
C TYR A 6 -6.77 2.97 -11.83
N THR A 7 -5.78 2.09 -11.75
CA THR A 7 -5.51 1.11 -12.81
C THR A 7 -5.80 -0.28 -12.30
N TYR A 8 -6.28 -1.13 -13.19
CA TYR A 8 -6.66 -2.49 -12.87
C TYR A 8 -5.81 -3.48 -13.68
N THR A 9 -5.53 -4.64 -13.10
CA THR A 9 -4.89 -5.76 -13.78
C THR A 9 -5.85 -6.39 -14.79
N ALA A 10 -5.35 -7.29 -15.62
CA ALA A 10 -6.17 -8.07 -16.56
C ALA A 10 -7.28 -8.88 -15.87
N ASN A 11 -7.11 -9.19 -14.57
CA ASN A 11 -8.08 -9.91 -13.76
C ASN A 11 -9.17 -9.00 -13.15
N GLY A 12 -9.05 -7.68 -13.32
CA GLY A 12 -9.96 -6.70 -12.71
C GLY A 12 -9.57 -6.28 -11.29
N GLU A 13 -8.39 -6.66 -10.82
CA GLU A 13 -7.88 -6.31 -9.49
C GLU A 13 -7.16 -4.96 -9.54
N LEU A 14 -7.14 -4.20 -8.44
CA LEU A 14 -6.59 -2.84 -8.42
C LEU A 14 -5.06 -2.85 -8.47
N ALA A 15 -4.43 -2.58 -9.62
CA ALA A 15 -2.98 -2.57 -9.77
C ALA A 15 -2.32 -1.33 -9.14
N THR A 16 -2.81 -0.13 -9.46
CA THR A 16 -2.31 1.12 -8.87
C THR A 16 -3.43 2.07 -8.52
N LYS A 17 -3.22 2.83 -7.46
CA LYS A 17 -4.09 3.90 -7.00
C LYS A 17 -3.26 5.16 -6.84
N THR A 18 -3.44 6.11 -7.74
CA THR A 18 -2.85 7.44 -7.66
C THR A 18 -3.86 8.38 -7.04
N THR A 19 -3.46 9.06 -5.99
CA THR A 19 -4.25 10.10 -5.32
C THR A 19 -3.43 11.37 -5.21
N PRO A 20 -4.03 12.53 -4.88
CA PRO A 20 -3.27 13.75 -4.58
C PRO A 20 -2.28 13.59 -3.42
N ALA A 21 -2.51 12.60 -2.54
CA ALA A 21 -1.60 12.26 -1.44
C ALA A 21 -0.43 11.35 -1.87
N GLY A 22 -0.48 10.82 -3.09
CA GLY A 22 0.56 9.96 -3.68
C GLY A 22 0.01 8.68 -4.32
N THR A 23 0.93 7.88 -4.84
CA THR A 23 0.67 6.62 -5.55
C THR A 23 0.87 5.41 -4.66
N THR A 24 -0.16 4.57 -4.58
CA THR A 24 -0.12 3.25 -3.94
C THR A 24 -0.12 2.18 -5.02
N THR A 25 0.79 1.22 -4.92
CA THR A 25 0.92 0.10 -5.86
C THR A 25 0.59 -1.21 -5.16
N TYR A 26 -0.19 -2.05 -5.80
CA TYR A 26 -0.59 -3.36 -5.29
C TYR A 26 -0.03 -4.46 -6.20
N ASP A 27 0.59 -5.46 -5.58
CA ASP A 27 1.19 -6.59 -6.27
C ASP A 27 0.35 -7.84 -5.98
N TYR A 28 -0.09 -8.52 -7.03
CA TYR A 28 -0.93 -9.71 -6.94
C TYR A 28 -0.20 -10.91 -7.56
N ASP A 29 -0.38 -12.08 -6.96
CA ASP A 29 0.09 -13.35 -7.52
C ASP A 29 -0.83 -13.82 -8.66
N ALA A 30 -0.39 -14.82 -9.44
CA ALA A 30 -1.16 -15.34 -10.58
C ALA A 30 -2.54 -15.93 -10.18
N LEU A 31 -2.72 -16.22 -8.90
CA LEU A 31 -3.97 -16.69 -8.29
C LEU A 31 -4.89 -15.55 -7.79
N GLY A 32 -4.52 -14.27 -7.97
CA GLY A 32 -5.27 -13.12 -7.44
C GLY A 32 -5.05 -12.87 -5.94
N ASN A 33 -3.96 -13.40 -5.38
CA ASN A 33 -3.62 -13.19 -3.98
C ASN A 33 -2.76 -11.94 -3.85
N LEU A 34 -3.16 -10.98 -3.01
CA LEU A 34 -2.35 -9.79 -2.75
C LEU A 34 -1.02 -10.18 -2.06
N ARG A 35 0.09 -10.00 -2.77
CA ARG A 35 1.44 -10.30 -2.27
C ARG A 35 2.02 -9.13 -1.49
N GLY A 36 1.72 -7.91 -1.91
CA GLY A 36 2.25 -6.72 -1.27
C GLY A 36 1.56 -5.43 -1.68
N VAL A 37 1.70 -4.43 -0.82
CA VAL A 37 1.27 -3.06 -1.08
C VAL A 37 2.42 -2.11 -0.82
N THR A 38 2.67 -1.21 -1.77
CA THR A 38 3.65 -0.12 -1.65
C THR A 38 2.88 1.17 -1.48
N LEU A 39 3.00 1.80 -0.31
CA LEU A 39 2.40 3.10 -0.02
C LEU A 39 3.27 4.24 -0.58
N PRO A 40 2.68 5.42 -0.85
CA PRO A 40 3.42 6.59 -1.33
C PRO A 40 4.47 7.12 -0.34
N ASP A 41 4.35 6.77 0.94
CA ASP A 41 5.32 7.07 2.00
C ASP A 41 6.63 6.26 1.86
N GLY A 42 6.72 5.36 0.86
CA GLY A 42 7.84 4.43 0.68
C GLY A 42 7.72 3.17 1.55
N THR A 43 6.70 3.11 2.41
CA THR A 43 6.38 1.93 3.20
C THR A 43 5.86 0.82 2.28
N ARG A 44 6.61 -0.29 2.17
CA ARG A 44 6.14 -1.51 1.53
C ARG A 44 5.76 -2.55 2.58
N SER A 45 4.56 -3.10 2.44
CA SER A 45 4.02 -4.18 3.27
C SER A 45 3.78 -5.41 2.40
N ASP A 46 4.61 -6.43 2.57
CA ASP A 46 4.46 -7.72 1.90
C ASP A 46 3.57 -8.63 2.77
N TYR A 47 2.38 -8.98 2.27
CA TYR A 47 1.36 -9.72 3.01
C TYR A 47 1.75 -11.15 3.37
N LEU A 48 2.75 -11.76 2.69
CA LEU A 48 3.30 -13.05 3.09
C LEU A 48 4.00 -13.03 4.46
N ILE A 49 4.34 -11.85 4.99
CA ILE A 49 5.14 -11.72 6.22
C ILE A 49 4.36 -11.01 7.35
N ASP A 50 3.21 -10.41 7.06
CA ASP A 50 2.65 -9.34 7.91
C ASP A 50 1.41 -9.70 8.74
N ALA A 51 1.37 -10.90 9.32
CA ALA A 51 0.56 -11.12 10.53
C ALA A 51 1.22 -10.51 11.81
N ARG A 52 2.32 -9.74 11.67
CA ARG A 52 3.16 -9.31 12.80
C ARG A 52 3.76 -7.90 12.74
N LYS A 53 3.39 -7.00 11.81
CA LYS A 53 3.91 -5.61 11.87
C LYS A 53 2.89 -4.61 12.38
N PHE A 54 2.10 -5.02 13.38
CA PHE A 54 1.51 -4.07 14.34
C PHE A 54 2.51 -3.66 15.44
N ARG A 55 3.78 -3.40 15.12
CA ARG A 55 4.72 -2.84 16.12
C ARG A 55 5.63 -1.80 15.49
N LYS A 56 5.09 -0.60 15.34
CA LYS A 56 5.37 0.53 16.25
C LYS A 56 5.15 1.83 15.49
N PHE A 57 3.97 2.42 15.67
CA PHE A 57 3.84 3.86 15.64
C PHE A 57 3.41 4.32 17.03
N ARG A 58 4.33 4.94 17.77
CA ARG A 58 4.19 6.28 18.37
C ARG A 58 5.21 6.45 19.51
N GLY A 59 6.04 7.47 19.39
CA GLY A 59 6.94 7.92 20.44
C GLY A 59 7.78 9.11 19.99
N HIS A 60 7.13 10.12 19.38
CA HIS A 60 7.75 11.44 19.28
C HIS A 60 7.84 11.99 20.71
N LEU A 61 8.99 11.83 21.36
CA LEU A 61 9.25 12.44 22.66
C LEU A 61 9.63 13.90 22.38
N THR A 62 8.65 14.80 22.43
CA THR A 62 8.94 16.21 22.71
C THR A 62 9.44 16.27 24.16
N HIS A 63 10.69 16.69 24.38
CA HIS A 63 11.11 17.19 25.68
C HIS A 63 11.63 18.62 25.49
N PHE A 64 11.07 19.51 26.31
CA PHE A 64 11.32 20.93 26.46
C PHE A 64 12.79 21.26 26.79
#